data_AF-A0A820KM50-F1
#
_entry.id   AF-A0A820KM50-F1
#
_cell.length_a   1.000
_cell.length_b   1.000
_cell.length_c   1.000
_cell.angle_alpha   90.00
_cell.angle_beta   90.00
_cell.angle_gamma   90.00
#
_symmetry.space_group_name_H-M   'P 1'
#
loop_
_entity.id
_entity.type
_entity.pdbx_description
1 polymer ?
#
loop_
_entity_poly.entity_id
_entity_poly.type
_entity_poly.pdbx_seq_one_letter_code
_entity_poly.pdbx_strand_id
1 'polypeptide(L)'
;MTKVFMIWVHISVTQLVRWLHTNLSKKTDSYMSRQDPTLRSIFLLNNVNYLLKRLDNSPILTIIHRCQSDLKSKYEEDFQASLKDYTR
;
A
#
# COMPACT_ATOMS: atom_id res chain seq x y z
N MET A 1 27.85 5.26 -14.84
CA MET A 1 26.89 4.13 -14.91
C MET A 1 25.97 4.02 -13.69
N THR A 2 26.35 4.49 -12.50
CA THR A 2 25.62 4.33 -11.23
C THR A 2 24.26 5.05 -11.13
N LYS A 3 24.11 6.24 -11.73
CA LYS A 3 22.87 7.03 -11.60
C LYS A 3 21.66 6.43 -12.34
N VAL A 4 21.86 5.91 -13.55
CA VAL A 4 20.78 5.30 -14.36
C VAL A 4 20.27 4.02 -13.70
N PHE A 5 21.18 3.21 -13.16
CA PHE A 5 20.83 2.00 -12.41
C PHE A 5 20.00 2.32 -11.16
N MET A 6 20.37 3.35 -10.38
CA MET A 6 19.57 3.78 -9.23
C MET A 6 18.16 4.24 -9.62
N ILE A 7 18.02 5.00 -10.71
CA ILE A 7 16.71 5.43 -11.21
C ILE A 7 15.84 4.22 -11.56
N TRP A 8 16.42 3.22 -12.23
CA TRP A 8 15.73 1.97 -12.55
C TRP A 8 15.25 1.24 -11.31
N VAL A 9 16.13 1.08 -10.31
CA VAL A 9 15.77 0.45 -9.03
C VAL A 9 14.64 1.23 -8.33
N HIS A 10 14.70 2.55 -8.32
CA HIS A 10 13.65 3.37 -7.70
C HIS A 10 12.30 3.22 -8.39
N ILE A 11 12.29 3.20 -9.73
CA ILE A 11 11.08 2.99 -10.52
C ILE A 11 10.51 1.60 -10.27
N SER A 12 11.34 0.55 -10.30
CA SER A 12 10.92 -0.84 -10.09
C SER A 12 10.33 -1.05 -8.70
N VAL A 13 10.96 -0.50 -7.65
CA VAL A 13 10.46 -0.62 -6.27
C VAL A 13 9.12 0.09 -6.10
N THR A 14 8.99 1.31 -6.66
CA THR A 14 7.73 2.06 -6.61
C THR A 14 6.61 1.33 -7.35
N GLN A 15 6.89 0.75 -8.52
CA GLN A 15 5.92 -0.05 -9.28
C GLN A 15 5.51 -1.32 -8.52
N LEU A 16 6.45 -2.00 -7.87
CA LEU A 16 6.19 -3.22 -7.12
C LEU A 16 5.25 -2.96 -5.93
N VAL A 17 5.45 -1.85 -5.22
CA VAL A 17 4.57 -1.42 -4.12
C VAL A 17 3.16 -1.09 -4.63
N ARG A 18 3.04 -0.36 -5.75
CA ARG A 18 1.74 -0.09 -6.39
C ARG A 18 1.03 -1.37 -6.83
N TRP A 19 1.76 -2.33 -7.41
CA TRP A 19 1.21 -3.61 -7.82
C TRP A 19 0.72 -4.42 -6.63
N LEU A 20 1.49 -4.45 -5.54
CA LEU A 20 1.10 -5.12 -4.31
C LEU A 20 -0.20 -4.52 -3.76
N HIS A 21 -0.29 -3.19 -3.67
CA HIS A 21 -1.51 -2.51 -3.24
C HIS A 21 -2.71 -2.86 -4.12
N THR A 22 -2.54 -2.78 -5.45
CA THR A 22 -3.59 -3.12 -6.42
C THR A 22 -4.04 -4.58 -6.30
N ASN A 23 -3.10 -5.49 -6.05
CA ASN A 23 -3.40 -6.91 -5.86
C ASN A 23 -4.21 -7.14 -4.58
N LEU A 24 -3.83 -6.49 -3.48
CA LEU A 24 -4.55 -6.55 -2.21
C LEU A 24 -5.98 -5.99 -2.34
N SER A 25 -6.15 -4.85 -3.02
CA SER A 25 -7.48 -4.30 -3.32
C SER A 25 -8.32 -5.28 -4.14
N LYS A 26 -7.77 -5.87 -5.21
CA LYS A 26 -8.51 -6.87 -6.02
C LYS A 26 -8.85 -8.14 -5.24
N LYS A 27 -7.97 -8.59 -4.33
CA LYS A 27 -8.29 -9.71 -3.43
C LYS A 27 -9.44 -9.37 -2.49
N THR A 28 -9.63 -8.09 -2.16
CA THR A 28 -10.79 -7.70 -1.35
C THR A 28 -12.12 -7.80 -2.07
N ASP A 29 -12.13 -7.68 -3.39
CA ASP A 29 -13.32 -7.95 -4.21
C ASP A 29 -13.75 -9.43 -4.09
N SER A 30 -12.79 -10.34 -3.83
CA SER A 30 -13.08 -11.76 -3.60
C SER A 30 -13.86 -11.97 -2.29
N TYR A 31 -13.60 -11.16 -1.26
CA TYR A 31 -14.37 -11.19 -0.02
C TYR A 31 -15.77 -10.59 -0.18
N MET A 32 -16.00 -9.70 -1.17
CA MET A 32 -17.35 -9.22 -1.48
C MET A 32 -18.28 -10.33 -1.97
N SER A 33 -17.76 -11.36 -2.64
CA SER A 33 -18.54 -12.55 -3.01
C SER A 33 -19.05 -13.35 -1.80
N ARG A 34 -18.42 -13.16 -0.62
CA ARG A 34 -18.78 -13.77 0.66
C ARG A 34 -19.27 -12.72 1.67
N GLN A 35 -20.06 -11.72 1.26
CA GLN A 35 -20.94 -10.85 2.07
C GLN A 35 -20.46 -10.24 3.42
N ASP A 36 -19.22 -10.42 3.87
CA ASP A 36 -18.73 -9.88 5.14
C ASP A 36 -17.85 -8.64 4.90
N PRO A 37 -18.44 -7.44 4.92
CA PRO A 37 -17.70 -6.19 4.75
C PRO A 37 -16.66 -5.98 5.87
N THR A 38 -16.88 -6.56 7.06
CA THR A 38 -15.96 -6.46 8.21
C THR A 38 -14.66 -7.18 7.90
N LEU A 39 -14.74 -8.38 7.32
CA LEU A 39 -13.57 -9.18 6.98
C LEU A 39 -12.71 -8.50 5.90
N ARG A 40 -13.36 -7.82 4.96
CA ARG A 40 -12.71 -6.96 3.96
C ARG A 40 -11.96 -5.81 4.62
N SER A 41 -12.61 -5.09 5.53
CA SER A 41 -11.99 -3.97 6.23
C SER A 41 -10.79 -4.43 7.07
N ILE A 42 -10.91 -5.53 7.83
CA ILE A 42 -9.81 -6.11 8.60
C ILE A 42 -8.63 -6.51 7.68
N PHE A 43 -8.92 -7.15 6.54
CA PHE A 43 -7.87 -7.55 5.59
C PHE A 43 -7.10 -6.34 5.05
N LEU A 44 -7.80 -5.29 4.60
CA LEU A 44 -7.17 -4.07 4.11
C LEU A 44 -6.37 -3.39 5.22
N LEU A 45 -6.97 -3.25 6.40
CA LEU A 45 -6.37 -2.58 7.54
C LEU A 45 -5.06 -3.25 7.95
N ASN A 46 -5.03 -4.58 8.02
CA ASN A 46 -3.82 -5.32 8.34
C ASN A 46 -2.73 -5.17 7.28
N ASN A 47 -3.07 -5.31 6.00
CA ASN A 47 -2.07 -5.30 4.93
C ASN A 47 -1.55 -3.89 4.61
N VAL A 48 -2.42 -2.87 4.61
CA VAL A 48 -2.03 -1.47 4.41
C VAL A 48 -1.21 -0.96 5.60
N ASN A 49 -1.60 -1.30 6.84
CA ASN A 49 -0.82 -0.95 8.03
C ASN A 49 0.55 -1.64 8.03
N TYR A 50 0.62 -2.92 7.62
CA TYR A 50 1.89 -3.61 7.46
C TYR A 50 2.78 -2.89 6.43
N LEU A 51 2.22 -2.49 5.29
CA LEU A 51 2.95 -1.72 4.28
C LEU A 51 3.45 -0.39 4.83
N LEU A 52 2.60 0.40 5.47
CA LEU A 52 2.97 1.68 6.08
C LEU A 52 4.10 1.50 7.11
N LYS A 53 3.95 0.57 8.05
CA LYS A 53 4.96 0.30 9.08
C LYS A 53 6.29 -0.19 8.50
N ARG A 54 6.26 -1.00 7.43
CA ARG A 54 7.49 -1.50 6.79
C ARG A 54 8.16 -0.44 5.93
N LEU A 55 7.38 0.44 5.31
CA LEU A 55 7.90 1.61 4.60
C LEU A 55 8.57 2.56 5.59
N ASP A 56 7.91 2.94 6.69
CA ASP A 56 8.46 3.87 7.68
C ASP A 56 9.78 3.40 8.31
N ASN A 57 9.96 2.08 8.46
CA ASN A 57 11.18 1.51 9.02
C ASN A 57 12.23 1.13 7.97
N SER A 58 12.03 1.51 6.69
CA SER A 58 12.91 1.09 5.59
C SER A 58 13.50 2.28 4.81
N PRO A 59 14.78 2.20 4.38
CA PRO A 59 15.36 3.15 3.42
C PRO A 59 14.58 3.23 2.09
N ILE A 60 13.75 2.22 1.82
CA ILE A 60 12.85 2.16 0.65
C ILE A 60 11.85 3.32 0.65
N LEU A 61 11.40 3.82 1.81
CA LEU A 61 10.49 4.96 1.85
C LEU A 61 11.13 6.24 1.30
N THR A 62 12.41 6.47 1.56
CA THR A 62 13.17 7.59 0.97
C THR A 62 13.29 7.47 -0.54
N ILE A 63 13.43 6.24 -1.06
CA ILE A 63 13.45 5.94 -2.49
C ILE A 63 12.08 6.24 -3.11
N ILE A 64 11.01 5.77 -2.47
CA ILE A 64 9.64 5.96 -2.92
C ILE A 64 9.25 7.43 -2.89
N HIS A 65 9.53 8.17 -1.80
CA HIS A 65 9.22 9.60 -1.70
C HIS A 65 9.88 10.43 -2.81
N ARG A 66 11.06 10.03 -3.31
CA ARG A 66 11.71 10.70 -4.44
C ARG A 66 10.99 10.48 -5.77
N CYS A 67 10.29 9.37 -5.94
CA CYS A 67 9.53 9.06 -7.16
C CYS A 67 8.04 9.40 -7.04
N GLN A 68 7.52 9.40 -5.82
CA GLN A 68 6.13 9.62 -5.47
C GLN A 68 6.04 10.09 -4.02
N SER A 69 5.99 11.40 -3.85
CA SER A 69 5.91 12.03 -2.54
C SER A 69 4.57 11.78 -1.83
N ASP A 70 3.52 11.46 -2.60
CA ASP A 70 2.12 11.33 -2.18
C ASP A 70 1.71 9.90 -1.77
N LEU A 71 2.52 8.89 -2.07
CA LEU A 71 2.12 7.48 -1.92
C LEU A 71 1.79 7.11 -0.47
N LYS A 72 2.58 7.62 0.50
CA LYS A 72 2.34 7.39 1.92
C LYS A 72 0.99 7.96 2.36
N SER A 73 0.74 9.22 2.03
CA SER A 73 -0.53 9.90 2.36
C SER A 73 -1.73 9.17 1.76
N LYS A 74 -1.63 8.69 0.53
CA LYS A 74 -2.68 7.88 -0.09
C LYS A 74 -2.97 6.58 0.67
N TYR A 75 -1.93 5.88 1.13
CA TYR A 75 -2.13 4.67 1.94
C TYR A 75 -2.66 4.96 3.34
N GLU A 76 -2.32 6.11 3.92
CA GLU A 76 -2.93 6.58 5.16
C GLU A 76 -4.42 6.89 4.96
N GLU A 77 -4.81 7.52 3.85
CA GLU A 77 -6.22 7.73 3.50
C GLU A 77 -6.98 6.40 3.34
N ASP A 78 -6.42 5.45 2.60
CA ASP A 78 -7.01 4.12 2.41
C ASP A 78 -7.15 3.35 3.75
N PHE A 79 -6.17 3.51 4.65
CA PHE A 79 -6.21 2.96 6.00
C PHE A 79 -7.34 3.60 6.82
N GLN A 80 -7.46 4.93 6.83
CA GLN A 80 -8.50 5.65 7.56
C GLN A 80 -9.90 5.31 7.05
N ALA A 81 -10.07 5.19 5.74
CA ALA A 81 -11.32 4.74 5.12
C ALA A 81 -11.70 3.33 5.60
N SER A 82 -10.76 2.39 5.57
CA SER A 82 -10.98 1.01 6.03
C SER A 82 -11.28 0.93 7.54
N LEU A 83 -10.62 1.78 8.36
CA LEU A 83 -10.85 1.86 9.80
C LEU A 83 -12.26 2.38 10.12
N LYS A 84 -12.70 3.41 9.39
CA LYS A 84 -14.04 3.96 9.51
C LYS A 84 -15.10 2.92 9.17
N ASP A 85 -14.90 2.14 8.10
CA ASP A 85 -15.82 1.09 7.70
C ASP A 85 -15.85 -0.09 8.69
N TYR A 86 -14.74 -0.38 9.37
CA TYR A 86 -14.68 -1.41 10.42
C TYR A 86 -15.37 -0.99 11.73
N THR A 87 -15.27 0.29 12.10
CA THR A 87 -15.77 0.81 13.39
C THR A 87 -17.26 1.16 13.34
N ARG A 88 -17.90 1.01 12.18
CA ARG A 88 -19.31 1.33 11.93
C ARG A 88 -20.21 0.15 12.24
#